data_AF-W2SKK2-F1
#
_entry.id   AF-W2SKK2-F1
#
_cell.length_a   1.000
_cell.length_b   1.000
_cell.length_c   1.000
_cell.angle_alpha   90.00
_cell.angle_beta   90.00
_cell.angle_gamma   90.00
#
_symmetry.space_group_name_H-M   'P 1'
#
loop_
_entity.id
_entity.type
_entity.pdbx_description
1 polymer ?
#
loop_
_entity_poly.entity_id
_entity_poly.type
_entity_poly.pdbx_seq_one_letter_code
_entity_poly.pdbx_strand_id
1 'polypeptide(L)'
;MSALTSDGDASALETLKSECWSLQTDETELDTVLHDLACAITLTKEDPTSSPQGYLRIRDLRCVDAFNHQTLLIVKSLPDVQCCIEVADPSKTGKFQLKITTDNYSELKAFLSPANSFMYSCVEDVLCKGIHS
;
A
#
# COMPACT_ATOMS: atom_id res chain seq x y z
N MET A 1 -13.90 -47.33 38.60
CA MET A 1 -14.84 -46.22 38.83
C MET A 1 -14.36 -45.03 38.02
N SER A 2 -14.91 -44.83 36.82
CA SER A 2 -14.49 -43.82 35.85
C SER A 2 -15.69 -43.38 35.00
N ALA A 3 -16.70 -42.80 35.66
CA ALA A 3 -17.99 -42.48 35.02
C ALA A 3 -18.54 -41.12 35.48
N LEU A 4 -17.69 -40.08 35.55
CA LEU A 4 -18.12 -38.75 36.02
C LEU A 4 -17.58 -37.55 35.22
N THR A 5 -16.98 -37.75 34.04
CA THR A 5 -16.58 -36.63 33.15
C THR A 5 -17.22 -36.64 31.75
N SER A 6 -17.88 -37.73 31.36
CA SER A 6 -18.32 -37.96 29.97
C SER A 6 -19.37 -36.99 29.43
N ASP A 7 -20.21 -36.40 30.28
CA ASP A 7 -21.36 -35.58 29.84
C ASP A 7 -20.96 -34.11 29.65
N GLY A 8 -20.08 -33.60 30.52
CA GLY A 8 -19.48 -32.26 30.37
C GLY A 8 -18.54 -32.16 29.17
N ASP A 9 -17.76 -33.22 28.92
CA ASP A 9 -16.85 -33.31 27.78
C ASP A 9 -17.63 -33.37 26.45
N ALA A 10 -18.79 -34.06 26.43
CA ALA A 10 -19.65 -34.14 25.25
C ALA A 10 -20.35 -32.81 24.93
N SER A 11 -20.83 -32.09 25.95
CA SER A 11 -21.45 -30.76 25.77
C SER A 11 -20.44 -29.70 25.31
N ALA A 12 -19.21 -29.75 25.83
CA ALA A 12 -18.14 -28.84 25.40
C ALA A 12 -17.72 -29.12 23.95
N LEU A 13 -17.65 -30.40 23.56
CA LEU A 13 -17.33 -30.80 22.20
C LEU A 13 -18.39 -30.34 21.19
N GLU A 14 -19.68 -30.45 21.52
CA GLU A 14 -20.75 -29.98 20.63
C GLU A 14 -20.76 -28.45 20.50
N THR A 15 -20.47 -27.74 21.58
CA THR A 15 -20.32 -26.27 21.55
C THR A 15 -19.17 -25.86 20.62
N LEU A 16 -17.99 -26.46 20.78
CA LEU A 16 -16.84 -26.21 19.91
C LEU A 16 -17.12 -26.56 18.45
N LYS A 17 -17.86 -27.65 18.20
CA LYS A 17 -18.24 -28.04 16.84
C LYS A 17 -19.18 -27.01 16.20
N SER A 18 -20.13 -26.48 16.96
CA SER A 18 -21.03 -25.42 16.50
C SER A 18 -20.27 -24.11 16.23
N GLU A 19 -19.27 -23.79 17.06
CA GLU A 19 -18.41 -22.62 16.88
C GLU A 19 -17.53 -22.77 15.62
N CYS A 20 -16.92 -23.94 15.41
CA CYS A 20 -16.18 -24.23 14.18
C CYS A 20 -17.05 -24.11 12.93
N TRP A 21 -18.30 -24.56 12.99
CA TRP A 21 -19.24 -24.40 11.87
C TRP A 21 -19.60 -22.95 11.61
N SER A 22 -19.80 -22.17 12.67
CA SER A 22 -20.03 -20.72 12.55
C SER A 22 -18.83 -20.03 11.90
N LEU A 23 -17.62 -20.29 12.41
CA LEU A 23 -16.38 -19.71 11.87
C LEU A 23 -16.15 -20.10 10.41
N GLN A 24 -16.44 -21.35 10.03
CA GLN A 24 -16.32 -21.78 8.65
C GLN A 24 -17.33 -21.09 7.73
N THR A 25 -18.53 -20.79 8.25
CA THR A 25 -19.54 -20.04 7.52
C THR A 25 -19.06 -18.59 7.31
N ASP A 26 -18.57 -17.96 8.37
CA ASP A 26 -18.02 -16.60 8.33
C ASP A 26 -16.81 -16.49 7.38
N GLU A 27 -15.91 -17.49 7.38
CA GLU A 27 -14.78 -17.58 6.46
C GLU A 27 -15.25 -17.66 5.00
N THR A 28 -16.25 -18.50 4.72
CA THR A 28 -16.81 -18.65 3.37
C THR A 28 -17.49 -17.38 2.88
N GLU A 29 -18.21 -16.69 3.77
CA GLU A 29 -18.84 -15.40 3.46
C GLU A 29 -17.78 -14.33 3.16
N LEU A 30 -16.75 -14.23 4.00
CA LEU A 30 -15.66 -13.27 3.82
C LEU A 30 -14.90 -13.51 2.51
N ASP A 31 -14.57 -14.76 2.20
CA ASP A 31 -13.90 -15.14 0.95
C ASP A 31 -14.73 -14.77 -0.27
N THR A 32 -16.06 -14.94 -0.20
CA THR A 32 -16.98 -14.55 -1.27
C THR A 32 -16.95 -13.04 -1.49
N VAL A 33 -17.05 -12.25 -0.42
CA VAL A 33 -17.03 -10.78 -0.50
C VAL A 33 -15.68 -10.26 -0.99
N LEU A 34 -14.57 -10.86 -0.55
CA LEU A 34 -13.23 -10.51 -1.02
C LEU A 34 -13.05 -10.84 -2.50
N HIS A 35 -13.58 -11.97 -2.96
CA HIS A 35 -13.54 -12.36 -4.36
C HIS A 35 -14.32 -11.36 -5.23
N ASP A 36 -15.55 -11.03 -4.84
CA ASP A 36 -16.38 -10.07 -5.56
C ASP A 36 -15.71 -8.69 -5.64
N LEU A 37 -15.09 -8.23 -4.54
CA LEU A 37 -14.35 -6.98 -4.51
C LEU A 37 -13.11 -7.02 -5.44
N ALA A 38 -12.35 -8.10 -5.42
CA ALA A 38 -11.18 -8.26 -6.28
C ALA A 38 -11.57 -8.26 -7.77
N CYS A 39 -12.67 -8.94 -8.11
CA CYS A 39 -13.27 -8.92 -9.45
C CYS A 39 -13.69 -7.50 -9.85
N ALA A 40 -14.40 -6.76 -8.98
CA ALA A 40 -14.82 -5.39 -9.25
C ALA A 40 -13.63 -4.44 -9.51
N ILE A 41 -12.56 -4.56 -8.72
CA ILE A 41 -11.32 -3.79 -8.91
C ILE A 41 -10.67 -4.11 -10.26
N THR A 42 -10.62 -5.41 -10.61
CA THR A 42 -10.00 -5.88 -11.86
C THR A 42 -10.77 -5.37 -13.07
N LEU A 43 -12.10 -5.49 -13.04
CA LEU A 43 -12.98 -4.96 -14.09
C LEU A 43 -12.81 -3.44 -14.26
N THR A 44 -12.70 -2.70 -13.15
CA THR A 44 -12.48 -1.24 -13.19
C THR A 44 -11.11 -0.88 -13.78
N LYS A 45 -10.09 -1.71 -13.55
CA LYS A 45 -8.73 -1.50 -14.07
C LYS A 45 -8.62 -1.85 -15.57
N GLU A 46 -9.35 -2.85 -16.03
CA GLU A 46 -9.27 -3.41 -17.39
C GLU A 46 -10.26 -2.81 -18.38
N ASP A 47 -11.31 -2.12 -17.91
CA ASP A 47 -12.31 -1.48 -18.77
C ASP A 47 -11.69 -0.39 -19.66
N PRO A 48 -11.61 -0.58 -20.98
CA PRO A 48 -11.01 0.39 -21.91
C PRO A 48 -11.91 1.60 -22.19
N THR A 49 -13.19 1.56 -21.80
CA THR A 49 -14.15 2.66 -21.93
C THR A 49 -14.14 3.58 -20.71
N SER A 50 -13.75 3.05 -19.55
CA SER A 50 -13.29 3.82 -18.41
C SER A 50 -11.94 4.42 -18.76
N SER A 51 -11.94 5.64 -19.33
CA SER A 51 -10.73 6.41 -19.60
C SER A 51 -9.71 6.30 -18.45
N PRO A 52 -8.39 6.31 -18.69
CA PRO A 52 -7.40 6.10 -17.64
C PRO A 52 -7.39 7.28 -16.65
N GLN A 53 -8.33 7.28 -15.70
CA GLN A 53 -8.45 8.23 -14.61
C GLN A 53 -7.56 7.87 -13.42
N GLY A 54 -6.69 6.86 -13.58
CA GLY A 54 -5.65 6.46 -12.62
C GLY A 54 -4.50 7.46 -12.51
N TYR A 55 -4.79 8.76 -12.50
CA TYR A 55 -3.82 9.81 -12.23
C TYR A 55 -4.38 10.78 -11.19
N LEU A 56 -3.46 11.37 -10.43
CA LEU A 56 -3.76 12.47 -9.52
C LEU A 56 -3.07 13.72 -10.04
N ARG A 57 -3.73 14.86 -9.98
CA ARG A 57 -3.06 16.14 -10.23
C ARG A 57 -2.44 16.61 -8.93
N ILE A 58 -1.31 17.29 -9.04
CA ILE A 58 -0.62 17.84 -7.87
C ILE A 58 -1.52 18.78 -7.03
N ARG A 59 -2.43 19.50 -7.68
CA ARG A 59 -3.44 20.32 -6.98
C ARG A 59 -4.36 19.50 -6.08
N ASP A 60 -4.70 18.28 -6.51
CA ASP A 60 -5.56 17.39 -5.75
C ASP A 60 -4.81 16.89 -4.50
N LEU A 61 -3.51 16.58 -4.62
CA LEU A 61 -2.64 16.26 -3.47
C LEU A 61 -2.48 17.45 -2.50
N ARG A 62 -2.37 18.66 -3.03
CA ARG A 62 -2.22 19.89 -2.21
C ARG A 62 -3.49 20.29 -1.44
N CYS A 63 -4.65 19.75 -1.80
CA CYS A 63 -5.87 19.95 -1.03
C CYS A 63 -5.87 19.17 0.30
N VAL A 64 -4.94 18.24 0.49
CA VAL A 64 -4.73 17.56 1.77
C VAL A 64 -3.86 18.46 2.65
N ASP A 65 -4.40 18.93 3.78
CA ASP A 65 -3.73 19.89 4.67
C ASP A 65 -2.33 19.42 5.11
N ALA A 66 -2.17 18.11 5.33
CA ALA A 66 -0.88 17.49 5.69
C ALA A 66 0.21 17.72 4.63
N PHE A 67 -0.15 17.90 3.36
CA PHE A 67 0.78 18.01 2.24
C PHE A 67 0.98 19.44 1.75
N ASN A 68 0.17 20.41 2.17
CA ASN A 68 0.22 21.75 1.60
C ASN A 68 1.56 22.46 1.89
N HIS A 69 2.01 22.38 3.15
CA HIS A 69 3.21 23.08 3.62
C HIS A 69 4.49 22.22 3.60
N GLN A 70 4.47 21.07 2.93
CA GLN A 70 5.60 20.14 2.87
C GLN A 70 6.12 19.98 1.44
N THR A 71 7.42 19.76 1.29
CA THR A 71 7.98 19.32 -0.01
C THR A 71 7.57 17.88 -0.26
N LEU A 72 6.97 17.61 -1.42
CA LEU A 72 6.51 16.29 -1.81
C LEU A 72 7.53 15.64 -2.74
N LEU A 73 7.89 14.40 -2.43
CA LEU A 73 8.67 13.52 -3.29
C LEU A 73 7.74 12.42 -3.81
N ILE A 74 7.52 12.38 -5.12
CA ILE A 74 6.77 11.32 -5.77
C ILE A 74 7.76 10.39 -6.44
N VAL A 75 7.72 9.11 -6.10
CA VAL A 75 8.58 8.07 -6.70
C VAL A 75 7.69 7.04 -7.38
N LYS A 76 8.04 6.68 -8.61
CA LYS A 76 7.30 5.73 -9.44
C LYS A 76 8.24 4.69 -10.02
N SER A 77 7.90 3.42 -9.85
CA SER A 77 8.53 2.27 -10.51
C SER A 77 7.69 1.79 -11.69
N LEU A 78 8.24 0.84 -12.44
CA LEU A 78 7.46 0.08 -13.43
C LEU A 78 6.43 -0.83 -12.73
N PRO A 79 5.31 -1.16 -13.40
CA PRO A 79 4.36 -2.16 -12.90
C PRO A 79 5.05 -3.48 -12.56
N ASP A 80 4.52 -4.17 -11.55
CA ASP A 80 4.96 -5.50 -11.09
C ASP A 80 6.42 -5.59 -10.61
N VAL A 81 7.09 -4.44 -10.42
CA VAL A 81 8.43 -4.37 -9.83
C VAL A 81 8.35 -4.19 -8.32
N GLN A 82 9.02 -5.07 -7.58
CA GLN A 82 9.12 -4.93 -6.13
C GLN A 82 10.11 -3.81 -5.77
N CYS A 83 9.65 -2.88 -4.93
CA CYS A 83 10.47 -1.81 -4.39
C CYS A 83 10.80 -2.08 -2.93
N CYS A 84 12.05 -1.85 -2.54
CA CYS A 84 12.50 -1.79 -1.16
C CYS A 84 12.72 -0.33 -0.77
N ILE A 85 12.20 0.05 0.40
CA ILE A 85 12.37 1.38 0.98
C ILE A 85 13.11 1.21 2.32
N GLU A 86 14.33 1.75 2.39
CA GLU A 86 15.18 1.72 3.57
C GLU A 86 15.26 3.13 4.18
N VAL A 87 14.88 3.26 5.44
CA VAL A 87 15.01 4.51 6.21
C VAL A 87 16.19 4.35 7.17
N ALA A 88 17.20 5.21 7.05
CA ALA A 88 18.33 5.18 7.97
C ALA A 88 17.99 5.84 9.31
N ASP A 89 18.48 5.28 10.41
CA ASP A 89 18.37 5.88 11.74
C ASP A 89 19.23 7.16 11.81
N PRO A 90 18.62 8.35 11.95
CA PRO A 90 19.35 9.61 11.98
C PRO A 90 20.35 9.69 13.13
N SER A 91 20.12 8.97 14.23
CA SER A 91 21.00 8.93 15.39
C SER A 91 22.32 8.21 15.09
N LYS A 92 22.31 7.30 14.11
CA LYS A 92 23.49 6.51 13.69
C LYS A 92 24.23 7.16 12.53
N THR A 93 23.52 7.74 11.58
CA THR A 93 24.09 8.35 10.36
C THR A 93 24.39 9.83 10.49
N GLY A 94 23.84 10.50 11.51
CA GLY A 94 23.90 11.95 11.70
C GLY A 94 23.01 12.74 10.74
N LYS A 95 22.16 12.09 9.94
CA LYS A 95 21.29 12.73 8.94
C LYS A 95 20.08 11.87 8.58
N PHE A 96 18.99 12.52 8.16
CA PHE A 96 17.84 11.84 7.58
C PHE A 96 18.18 11.32 6.19
N GLN A 97 18.05 10.00 5.97
CA GLN A 97 18.31 9.38 4.68
C GLN A 97 17.25 8.33 4.37
N LEU A 98 16.79 8.36 3.12
CA LEU A 98 15.90 7.38 2.53
C LEU A 98 16.61 6.79 1.31
N LYS A 99 16.60 5.47 1.18
CA LYS A 99 17.09 4.76 0.01
C LYS A 99 15.95 3.94 -0.56
N ILE A 100 15.72 4.08 -1.86
CA ILE A 100 14.69 3.34 -2.58
C ILE A 100 15.38 2.56 -3.69
N THR A 101 15.11 1.26 -3.76
CA THR A 101 15.71 0.36 -4.74
C THR A 101 14.68 -0.60 -5.29
N THR A 102 14.80 -0.94 -6.56
CA THR A 102 14.06 -2.04 -7.19
C THR A 102 14.88 -3.32 -7.12
N ASP A 103 14.23 -4.46 -6.93
CA ASP A 103 14.86 -5.80 -6.92
C ASP A 103 15.55 -6.17 -8.24
N ASN A 104 15.01 -5.70 -9.36
CA ASN A 104 15.45 -6.00 -10.72
C ASN A 104 16.32 -4.89 -11.35
N TYR A 105 16.76 -3.91 -10.55
CA TYR A 105 17.53 -2.76 -11.02
C TYR A 105 16.85 -1.90 -12.11
N SER A 106 15.53 -1.98 -12.24
CA SER A 106 14.78 -1.11 -13.15
C SER A 106 14.79 0.35 -12.68
N GLU A 107 14.54 1.24 -13.65
CA GLU A 107 14.57 2.68 -13.41
C GLU A 107 13.46 3.13 -12.45
N LEU A 108 13.84 3.94 -11.46
CA LEU A 108 12.91 4.69 -10.60
C LEU A 108 12.79 6.11 -11.13
N LYS A 109 11.55 6.57 -11.36
CA LYS A 109 11.27 7.95 -11.71
C LYS A 109 10.91 8.74 -10.46
N ALA A 110 11.60 9.85 -10.23
CA ALA A 110 11.36 10.70 -9.07
C ALA A 110 10.97 12.12 -9.50
N PHE A 111 9.93 12.64 -8.88
CA PHE A 111 9.43 14.00 -9.09
C PHE A 111 9.38 14.75 -7.77
N LEU A 112 9.76 16.02 -7.80
CA LEU A 112 9.78 16.90 -6.64
C LEU A 112 8.75 18.01 -6.81
N SER A 113 7.94 18.26 -5.79
CA SER A 113 7.07 19.42 -5.71
C SER A 113 7.35 20.22 -4.43
N PRO A 114 7.95 21.42 -4.52
CA PRO A 114 8.25 22.27 -3.36
C PRO A 114 7.00 22.64 -2.55
N ALA A 115 7.14 22.91 -1.26
CA ALA A 115 6.04 23.36 -0.41
C ALA A 115 5.25 24.53 -1.03
N ASN A 116 3.91 24.48 -0.91
CA ASN A 116 2.97 25.46 -1.47
C ASN A 116 3.04 25.62 -3.02
N SER A 117 3.72 24.72 -3.73
CA SER A 117 3.80 24.73 -5.20
C SER A 117 2.80 23.77 -5.82
N PHE A 118 2.14 24.23 -6.89
CA PHE A 118 1.33 23.40 -7.78
C PHE A 118 2.11 22.90 -8.99
N MET A 119 3.44 23.03 -8.97
CA MET A 119 4.34 22.55 -10.01
C MET A 119 5.20 21.40 -9.45
N TYR A 120 5.64 20.54 -10.35
CA TYR A 120 6.61 19.49 -10.05
C TYR A 120 7.70 19.46 -11.12
N SER A 121 8.87 18.94 -10.76
CA SER A 121 10.01 18.77 -11.66
C SER A 121 10.59 17.37 -11.53
N CYS A 122 11.11 16.80 -12.62
CA CYS A 122 11.87 15.56 -12.50
C CYS A 122 13.14 15.81 -11.67
N VAL A 123 13.51 14.87 -10.81
CA VAL A 123 14.71 15.02 -9.96
C VAL A 123 15.98 15.10 -10.82
N GLU A 124 16.04 14.38 -11.95
CA GLU A 124 17.15 14.50 -12.91
C GLU A 124 17.31 15.96 -13.39
N ASP A 125 16.21 16.64 -13.72
CA ASP A 125 16.22 18.03 -14.18
C ASP A 125 16.71 19.02 -13.12
N VAL A 126 16.51 18.70 -11.84
CA VAL A 126 16.92 19.54 -10.70
C VAL A 126 18.40 19.34 -10.39
N LEU A 127 18.87 18.09 -10.40
CA LEU A 127 20.26 17.75 -10.10
C LEU A 127 21.22 18.19 -11.22
N CYS A 128 20.81 18.10 -12.48
CA CYS A 128 21.65 18.52 -13.61
C CYS A 128 21.84 20.05 -13.72
N LYS A 129 20.98 20.86 -13.09
CA LYS A 129 21.11 22.33 -13.08
C LYS A 129 22.19 22.85 -12.11
N GLY A 130 22.71 22.02 -11.21
CA GLY A 130 23.73 22.40 -10.22
C GLY A 130 25.18 22.19 -10.66
N ILE A 131 25.43 21.70 -11.89
CA ILE A 131 26.80 21.35 -12.35
C ILE A 131 27.44 22.48 -13.19
N HIS A 132 26.75 23.60 -13.40
CA HIS A 132 27.23 24.74 -14.18
C HIS A 132 27.16 26.10 -13.47
N SER A 133 27.19 26.14 -12.14
CA SER A 133 27.31 27.37 -11.35
C SER A 133 28.64 27.45 -10.61
#